data_AF-A0AAD8FGU3-F1
#
_entry.id   AF-A0AAD8FGU3-F1
#
_cell.length_a   1.000
_cell.length_b   1.000
_cell.length_c   1.000
_cell.angle_alpha   90.00
_cell.angle_beta   90.00
_cell.angle_gamma   90.00
#
_symmetry.space_group_name_H-M   'P 1'
#
loop_
_entity.id
_entity.type
_entity.pdbx_description
1 polymer ?
#
loop_
_entity_poly.entity_id
_entity_poly.type
_entity_poly.pdbx_seq_one_letter_code
_entity_poly.pdbx_strand_id
1 'polypeptide(L)'
;AGRLPEADDIIQNNFEGLAEGQQDVYKNVSNELTKLRDSLDPRQQELVEFYQYIVDSIAISGRVTVVNELIHGIEDTLFGHQETSTKTEENLKRQRNILIFFKNLDKRYAEEKKTRPKDAKKSQPKEQQLKEGDKADTVILHKHVHTEL
;
A
#
# COMPACT_ATOMS: atom_id res chain seq x y z
N ALA A 1 15.53 12.52 -14.57
CA ALA A 1 16.45 11.37 -14.53
C ALA A 1 16.48 10.80 -13.12
N GLY A 2 16.53 9.47 -12.95
CA GLY A 2 16.59 8.83 -11.63
C GLY A 2 15.28 8.33 -11.04
N ARG A 3 14.22 8.25 -11.84
CA ARG A 3 12.95 7.58 -11.51
C ARG A 3 12.65 6.54 -12.58
N LEU A 4 11.93 5.49 -12.20
CA LEU A 4 11.47 4.44 -13.10
C LEU A 4 9.94 4.56 -13.24
N PRO A 5 9.42 4.89 -14.43
CA PRO A 5 7.98 5.06 -14.64
C PRO A 5 7.16 3.85 -14.19
N GLU A 6 7.64 2.64 -14.46
CA GLU A 6 6.95 1.40 -14.08
C GLU A 6 6.87 1.23 -12.56
N ALA A 7 7.92 1.62 -11.83
CA ALA A 7 7.91 1.61 -10.36
C ALA A 7 7.03 2.74 -9.81
N ASP A 8 7.06 3.91 -10.44
CA ASP A 8 6.22 5.05 -10.08
C ASP A 8 4.73 4.69 -10.17
N ASP A 9 4.33 3.99 -11.23
CA ASP A 9 2.95 3.54 -11.45
C ASP A 9 2.50 2.54 -10.38
N ILE A 10 3.35 1.55 -10.05
CA ILE A 10 3.08 0.59 -8.96
C ILE A 10 2.81 1.34 -7.66
N ILE A 11 3.67 2.27 -7.28
CA ILE A 11 3.50 3.06 -6.05
C ILE A 11 2.25 3.92 -6.12
N GLN A 12 2.06 4.68 -7.20
CA GLN A 12 0.96 5.63 -7.32
C GLN A 12 -0.40 4.93 -7.24
N ASN A 13 -0.56 3.78 -7.90
CA ASN A 13 -1.81 3.03 -7.92
C ASN A 13 -2.16 2.41 -6.55
N ASN A 14 -1.16 2.19 -5.70
CA ASN A 14 -1.32 1.56 -4.39
C ASN A 14 -1.14 2.53 -3.21
N PHE A 15 -0.87 3.82 -3.48
CA PHE A 15 -0.40 4.76 -2.47
C PHE A 15 -1.40 4.99 -1.33
N GLU A 16 -2.71 5.05 -1.63
CA GLU A 16 -3.74 5.20 -0.60
C GLU A 16 -3.69 4.05 0.42
N GLY A 17 -3.56 2.81 -0.04
CA GLY A 17 -3.43 1.65 0.83
C GLY A 17 -2.13 1.65 1.65
N LEU A 18 -1.02 2.09 1.06
CA LEU A 18 0.25 2.28 1.76
C LEU A 18 0.11 3.34 2.87
N ALA A 19 -0.45 4.51 2.54
CA ALA A 19 -0.64 5.61 3.49
C ALA A 19 -1.61 5.26 4.63
N GLU A 20 -2.56 4.34 4.39
CA GLU A 20 -3.49 3.83 5.39
C GLU A 20 -2.96 2.65 6.20
N GLY A 21 -1.77 2.14 5.87
CA GLY A 21 -1.14 1.06 6.62
C GLY A 21 -1.70 -0.34 6.30
N GLN A 22 -2.31 -0.53 5.12
CA GLN A 22 -2.93 -1.79 4.73
C GLN A 22 -1.86 -2.87 4.42
N GLN A 23 -1.75 -3.89 5.28
CA GLN A 23 -0.71 -4.93 5.21
C GLN A 23 -0.71 -5.71 3.88
N ASP A 24 -1.88 -6.03 3.34
CA ASP A 24 -2.00 -6.74 2.07
C ASP A 24 -1.48 -5.90 0.89
N VAL A 25 -1.63 -4.57 0.96
CA VAL A 25 -1.12 -3.65 -0.06
C VAL A 25 0.41 -3.59 0.00
N TYR A 26 1.02 -3.53 1.19
CA TYR A 26 2.48 -3.63 1.31
C TYR A 26 3.03 -4.91 0.68
N LYS A 27 2.39 -6.05 0.97
CA LYS A 27 2.79 -7.34 0.41
C LYS A 27 2.63 -7.34 -1.12
N ASN A 28 1.54 -6.79 -1.65
CA ASN A 28 1.31 -6.72 -3.08
C ASN A 28 2.37 -5.84 -3.78
N VAL A 29 2.58 -4.63 -3.28
CA VAL A 29 3.56 -3.68 -3.81
C VAL A 29 4.97 -4.26 -3.76
N SER A 30 5.36 -4.90 -2.66
CA SER A 30 6.68 -5.54 -2.53
C SER A 30 6.88 -6.66 -3.57
N ASN A 31 5.85 -7.47 -3.83
CA ASN A 31 5.89 -8.50 -4.87
C ASN A 31 5.97 -7.92 -6.28
N GLU A 32 5.20 -6.88 -6.59
CA GLU A 32 5.23 -6.21 -7.90
C GLU A 32 6.59 -5.57 -8.16
N LEU A 33 7.16 -4.87 -7.17
CA LEU A 33 8.50 -4.29 -7.26
C LEU A 33 9.58 -5.37 -7.41
N THR A 34 9.46 -6.51 -6.72
CA THR A 34 10.40 -7.63 -6.88
C THR A 34 10.39 -8.18 -8.30
N LYS A 35 9.20 -8.42 -8.86
CA LYS A 35 9.05 -8.88 -10.26
C LYS A 35 9.59 -7.86 -11.25
N LEU A 36 9.37 -6.57 -11.00
CA LEU A 36 9.92 -5.50 -11.83
C LEU A 36 11.44 -5.48 -11.75
N ARG A 37 12.03 -5.54 -10.55
CA ARG A 37 13.50 -5.58 -10.37
C ARG A 37 14.12 -6.71 -11.19
N ASP A 38 13.57 -7.92 -11.10
CA ASP A 38 14.16 -9.10 -11.73
C ASP A 38 14.13 -9.06 -13.27
N SER A 39 13.36 -8.15 -13.89
CA SER A 39 13.31 -7.95 -15.35
C SER A 39 14.19 -6.81 -15.88
N LEU A 40 14.80 -6.02 -15.00
CA LEU A 40 15.55 -4.82 -15.34
C LEU A 40 17.06 -5.03 -15.33
N ASP A 41 17.82 -4.10 -15.93
CA ASP A 41 19.27 -4.10 -15.87
C ASP A 41 19.80 -3.70 -14.47
N PRO A 42 21.05 -4.04 -14.11
CA PRO A 42 21.57 -3.81 -12.76
C PRO A 42 21.47 -2.35 -12.27
N ARG A 43 21.61 -1.35 -13.14
CA ARG A 43 21.50 0.07 -12.71
C ARG A 43 20.07 0.45 -12.37
N GLN A 44 19.11 -0.14 -13.06
CA GLN A 44 17.69 0.06 -12.78
C GLN A 44 17.23 -0.77 -11.58
N GLN A 45 17.82 -1.95 -11.36
CA GLN A 45 17.58 -2.76 -10.16
C GLN A 45 17.89 -1.97 -8.88
N GLU A 46 19.03 -1.27 -8.82
CA GLU A 46 19.40 -0.40 -7.69
C GLU A 46 18.33 0.67 -7.39
N LEU A 47 17.64 1.18 -8.43
CA LEU A 47 16.56 2.13 -8.24
C LEU A 47 15.34 1.44 -7.62
N VAL A 48 14.92 0.29 -8.16
CA VAL A 48 13.77 -0.47 -7.63
C VAL A 48 14.00 -0.91 -6.18
N GLU A 49 15.21 -1.34 -5.84
CA GLU A 49 15.60 -1.66 -4.47
C GLU A 49 15.41 -0.45 -3.54
N PHE A 50 15.68 0.76 -4.03
CA PHE A 50 15.42 1.96 -3.26
C PHE A 50 13.92 2.28 -3.11
N TYR A 51 13.08 1.99 -4.12
CA TYR A 51 11.62 2.04 -3.95
C TYR A 51 11.15 1.05 -2.88
N GLN A 52 11.66 -0.18 -2.89
CA GLN A 52 11.34 -1.21 -1.88
C GLN A 52 11.75 -0.75 -0.48
N TYR A 53 12.96 -0.22 -0.32
CA TYR A 53 13.46 0.33 0.94
C TYR A 53 12.52 1.40 1.53
N ILE A 54 11.99 2.30 0.69
CA ILE A 54 11.03 3.33 1.14
C ILE A 54 9.73 2.67 1.59
N VAL A 55 9.17 1.74 0.81
CA VAL A 55 7.94 1.01 1.15
C VAL A 55 8.09 0.27 2.48
N ASP A 56 9.20 -0.43 2.69
CA ASP A 56 9.49 -1.15 3.93
C ASP A 56 9.67 -0.18 5.10
N SER A 57 10.32 0.95 4.90
CA SER A 57 10.47 1.98 5.92
C SER A 57 9.12 2.56 6.36
N ILE A 58 8.18 2.76 5.43
CA ILE A 58 6.81 3.18 5.73
C ILE A 58 6.08 2.05 6.47
N ALA A 59 6.22 0.80 6.04
CA ALA A 59 5.58 -0.35 6.68
C ALA A 59 6.03 -0.52 8.15
N ILE A 60 7.34 -0.40 8.41
CA ILE A 60 7.93 -0.53 9.75
C ILE A 60 7.53 0.64 10.65
N SER A 61 7.61 1.87 10.14
CA SER A 61 7.27 3.08 10.93
C SER A 61 5.76 3.29 11.09
N GLY A 62 4.96 2.70 10.21
CA GLY A 62 3.52 2.93 10.09
C GLY A 62 3.17 4.36 9.64
N ARG A 63 4.14 5.14 9.15
CA ARG A 63 3.96 6.56 8.83
C ARG A 63 4.74 6.97 7.59
N VAL A 64 4.07 7.65 6.66
CA VAL A 64 4.70 8.21 5.46
C VAL A 64 5.69 9.34 5.79
N THR A 65 5.62 9.93 7.00
CA THR A 65 6.51 11.00 7.44
C THR A 65 7.99 10.61 7.44
N VAL A 66 8.32 9.31 7.54
CA VAL A 66 9.69 8.78 7.41
C VAL A 66 10.35 9.21 6.10
N VAL A 67 9.58 9.43 5.04
CA VAL A 67 10.09 9.95 3.75
C VAL A 67 10.77 11.31 3.93
N ASN A 68 10.25 12.17 4.82
CA ASN A 68 10.90 13.47 5.08
C ASN A 68 12.24 13.27 5.81
N GLU A 69 12.34 12.33 6.73
CA GLU A 69 13.60 12.03 7.45
C GLU A 69 14.66 11.52 6.47
N LEU A 70 14.27 10.63 5.54
CA LEU A 70 15.15 10.15 4.47
C LEU A 70 15.60 11.29 3.54
N ILE A 71 14.73 12.25 3.22
CA ILE A 71 15.09 13.42 2.42
C ILE A 71 16.16 14.24 3.13
N HIS A 72 15.95 14.56 4.42
CA HIS A 72 16.93 15.34 5.18
C HIS A 72 18.29 14.62 5.24
N GLY A 73 18.31 13.31 5.49
CA GLY A 73 19.56 12.54 5.51
C GLY A 73 20.33 12.58 4.17
N ILE A 74 19.61 12.52 3.04
CA ILE A 74 20.24 12.68 1.72
C ILE A 74 20.72 14.10 1.48
N GLU A 75 19.94 15.12 1.85
CA GLU A 75 20.31 16.52 1.68
C GLU A 75 21.52 16.91 2.56
N ASP A 76 21.59 16.41 3.79
CA ASP A 76 22.75 16.57 4.67
C ASP A 76 24.00 15.94 4.07
N THR A 77 23.88 14.79 3.40
CA THR A 77 25.02 14.15 2.73
C THR A 77 25.44 14.91 1.47
N LEU A 78 24.48 15.44 0.69
CA LEU A 78 24.74 16.18 -0.55
C LEU A 78 25.34 17.58 -0.30
N PHE A 79 24.92 18.26 0.78
CA PHE A 79 25.25 19.67 1.02
C PHE A 79 26.06 19.92 2.30
N GLY A 80 26.13 18.95 3.21
CA GLY A 80 26.74 19.05 4.54
C GLY A 80 28.27 19.02 4.58
N HIS A 81 28.93 19.52 3.54
CA HIS A 81 30.39 19.72 3.48
C HIS A 81 31.22 18.41 3.56
N GLN A 82 30.60 17.25 3.33
CA GLN A 82 31.31 15.99 3.13
C GLN A 82 31.81 15.90 1.69
N GLU A 83 33.11 15.62 1.50
CA GLU A 83 33.63 15.27 0.18
C GLU A 83 32.97 13.96 -0.28
N THR A 84 32.09 14.06 -1.27
CA THR A 84 31.45 12.90 -1.89
C THR A 84 31.95 12.75 -3.32
N SER A 85 32.11 11.50 -3.77
CA SER A 85 32.48 11.25 -5.17
C SER A 85 31.34 11.68 -6.10
N THR A 86 31.65 12.11 -7.33
CA THR A 86 30.63 12.47 -8.34
C THR A 86 29.62 11.35 -8.57
N LYS A 87 30.06 10.09 -8.53
CA LYS A 87 29.18 8.91 -8.66
C LYS A 87 28.19 8.81 -7.48
N THR A 88 28.66 9.06 -6.27
CA THR A 88 27.84 9.08 -5.05
C THR A 88 26.82 10.20 -5.12
N GLU A 89 27.25 11.41 -5.51
CA GLU A 89 26.39 12.58 -5.65
C GLU A 89 25.26 12.35 -6.66
N GLU A 90 25.58 11.78 -7.83
CA GLU A 90 24.57 11.41 -8.82
C GLU A 90 23.58 10.38 -8.28
N ASN A 91 24.05 9.38 -7.52
CA ASN A 91 23.16 8.39 -6.95
C ASN A 91 22.21 8.97 -5.91
N LEU A 92 22.74 9.81 -5.01
CA LEU A 92 21.96 10.54 -4.01
C LEU A 92 20.93 11.46 -4.67
N LYS A 93 21.28 12.13 -5.79
CA LYS A 93 20.32 12.93 -6.57
C LYS A 93 19.18 12.07 -7.13
N ARG A 94 19.47 10.85 -7.63
CA ARG A 94 18.43 9.91 -8.10
C ARG A 94 17.51 9.48 -6.97
N GLN A 95 18.08 9.07 -5.83
CA GLN A 95 17.34 8.69 -4.63
C GLN A 95 16.46 9.84 -4.11
N ARG A 96 17.00 11.06 -4.06
CA ARG A 96 16.25 12.27 -3.71
C ARG A 96 15.03 12.47 -4.61
N ASN A 97 15.17 12.26 -5.92
CA ASN A 97 14.05 12.40 -6.86
C ASN A 97 12.93 11.39 -6.60
N ILE A 98 13.27 10.16 -6.19
CA ILE A 98 12.29 9.13 -5.78
C ILE A 98 11.59 9.57 -4.49
N LEU A 99 12.33 10.03 -3.47
CA LEU A 99 11.72 10.49 -2.22
C LEU A 99 10.80 11.70 -2.41
N ILE A 100 11.19 12.65 -3.26
CA ILE A 100 10.33 13.80 -3.62
C ILE A 100 9.02 13.33 -4.25
N PHE A 101 9.05 12.28 -5.06
CA PHE A 101 7.84 11.69 -5.61
C PHE A 101 6.92 11.14 -4.51
N PHE A 102 7.42 10.34 -3.57
CA PHE A 102 6.63 9.87 -2.42
C PHE A 102 6.06 11.03 -1.59
N LYS A 103 6.86 12.06 -1.32
CA LYS A 103 6.41 13.26 -0.60
C LYS A 103 5.28 13.98 -1.33
N ASN A 104 5.32 14.03 -2.66
CA ASN A 104 4.27 14.66 -3.46
C ASN A 104 2.98 13.83 -3.45
N LEU A 105 3.09 12.49 -3.46
CA LEU A 105 1.93 11.62 -3.29
C LEU A 105 1.28 11.80 -1.92
N ASP A 106 2.07 11.89 -0.84
CA ASP A 106 1.58 12.14 0.51
C ASP A 106 0.79 13.45 0.61
N LYS A 107 1.33 14.53 0.04
CA LYS A 107 0.63 15.83 -0.01
C LYS A 107 -0.70 15.73 -0.75
N ARG A 108 -0.71 15.10 -1.93
CA ARG A 108 -1.93 14.91 -2.73
C ARG A 108 -2.97 14.11 -1.96
N TYR A 109 -2.57 12.98 -1.36
CA TYR A 109 -3.46 12.16 -0.54
C TYR A 109 -4.03 12.96 0.65
N ALA A 110 -3.20 13.74 1.34
CA ALA A 110 -3.64 14.59 2.45
C ALA A 110 -4.62 15.69 2.01
N GLU A 111 -4.45 16.26 0.82
CA GLU A 111 -5.37 17.25 0.23
C GLU A 111 -6.70 16.60 -0.16
N GLU A 112 -6.67 15.47 -0.86
CA GLU A 112 -7.85 14.71 -1.25
C GLU A 112 -8.66 14.25 -0.02
N LYS A 113 -7.99 13.83 1.04
CA LYS A 113 -8.64 13.44 2.30
C LYS A 113 -9.34 14.60 3.00
N LYS A 114 -8.86 15.84 2.85
CA LYS A 114 -9.50 17.04 3.42
C LYS A 114 -10.75 17.44 2.64
N THR A 115 -10.78 17.21 1.33
CA THR A 115 -11.89 17.59 0.45
C THR A 115 -12.97 16.52 0.32
N ARG A 116 -12.67 15.25 0.65
CA ARG A 116 -13.68 14.18 0.71
C ARG A 116 -14.77 14.54 1.74
N PRO A 117 -16.06 14.64 1.33
CA PRO A 117 -17.14 14.85 2.28
C PRO A 117 -17.18 13.71 3.29
N LYS A 118 -17.30 14.04 4.58
CA LYS A 118 -17.32 13.07 5.70
C LYS A 118 -18.59 12.19 5.73
N ASP A 119 -19.51 12.36 4.77
CA ASP A 119 -20.85 11.77 4.75
C ASP A 119 -21.00 10.50 3.88
N ALA A 120 -20.03 9.60 3.93
CA ALA A 120 -20.18 8.23 3.41
C ALA A 120 -19.97 7.14 4.48
N LYS A 121 -20.06 7.49 5.78
CA LYS A 121 -20.16 6.52 6.88
C LYS A 121 -21.61 6.33 7.32
N LYS A 122 -22.43 5.76 6.44
CA LYS A 122 -23.63 4.96 6.80
C LYS A 122 -24.26 4.41 5.53
N SER A 123 -23.76 3.25 5.08
CA SER A 123 -24.50 2.25 4.29
C SER A 123 -23.62 1.01 4.17
N GLN A 124 -23.47 0.27 5.27
CA GLN A 124 -23.25 -1.17 5.13
C GLN A 124 -24.60 -1.78 4.74
N PRO A 125 -24.73 -2.47 3.60
CA PRO A 125 -25.79 -3.45 3.45
C PRO A 125 -25.53 -4.58 4.45
N LYS A 126 -26.38 -4.68 5.47
CA LYS A 126 -26.56 -5.92 6.21
C LYS A 126 -27.39 -6.87 5.34
N GLU A 127 -26.72 -7.68 4.54
CA GLU A 127 -27.28 -8.87 3.89
C GLU A 127 -26.16 -9.92 3.89
N GLN A 128 -26.31 -11.16 4.31
CA GLN A 128 -27.43 -11.88 4.91
C GLN A 128 -26.76 -13.13 5.54
N GLN A 129 -27.10 -13.44 6.79
CA GLN A 129 -26.73 -14.72 7.39
C GLN A 129 -27.51 -15.83 6.68
N LEU A 130 -26.87 -16.57 5.77
CA LEU A 130 -27.30 -17.91 5.40
C LEU A 130 -26.86 -18.86 6.53
N LYS A 131 -27.75 -19.04 7.49
CA LYS A 131 -27.79 -20.23 8.34
C LYS A 131 -28.77 -21.22 7.69
N GLU A 132 -28.23 -22.12 6.87
CA GLU A 132 -28.83 -23.41 6.51
C GLU A 132 -27.74 -24.44 6.73
N GLY A 133 -27.88 -25.50 7.52
CA GLY A 133 -28.98 -25.94 8.34
C GLY A 133 -28.45 -26.90 9.39
N ASP A 134 -29.21 -27.06 10.47
CA ASP A 134 -29.02 -28.19 11.36
C ASP A 134 -30.40 -28.66 11.86
N LYS A 135 -30.71 -29.91 11.47
CA LYS A 135 -31.61 -30.90 12.10
C LYS A 135 -33.12 -30.70 12.02
N ALA A 136 -33.78 -31.66 11.34
CA ALA A 136 -34.84 -32.47 11.95
C ALA A 136 -35.28 -33.62 11.02
N ASP A 137 -34.56 -34.75 11.06
CA ASP A 137 -35.16 -36.06 10.85
C ASP A 137 -35.94 -36.41 12.13
N THR A 138 -37.26 -36.18 12.15
CA THR A 138 -38.19 -36.89 13.04
C THR A 138 -39.58 -36.86 12.41
N VAL A 139 -39.90 -37.91 11.68
CA VAL A 139 -41.25 -38.25 11.23
C VAL A 139 -41.99 -38.89 12.39
N ILE A 140 -42.95 -38.18 13.01
CA ILE A 140 -44.08 -38.83 13.71
C ILE A 140 -45.36 -38.04 13.38
N LEU A 141 -46.10 -38.58 12.41
CA LEU A 141 -47.41 -38.12 11.99
C LEU A 141 -48.47 -38.73 12.93
N HIS A 142 -48.87 -38.04 13.99
CA HIS A 142 -50.11 -38.40 14.72
C HIS A 142 -51.30 -37.71 14.06
N LYS A 143 -52.02 -38.45 13.21
CA LYS A 143 -53.42 -38.15 12.88
C LYS A 143 -54.31 -38.80 13.94
N HIS A 144 -55.28 -38.03 14.44
CA HIS A 144 -56.32 -38.49 15.33
C HIS A 144 -57.67 -37.99 14.79
N VAL A 145 -58.66 -38.90 14.82
CA VAL A 145 -60.13 -38.68 14.70
C VAL A 145 -60.64 -38.45 13.24
N HIS A 146 -61.69 -39.07 12.66
CA HIS A 146 -62.99 -39.72 13.05
C HIS A 146 -63.23 -40.98 12.16
N THR A 147 -63.76 -42.12 12.63
CA THR A 147 -65.18 -42.55 12.77
C THR A 147 -65.90 -42.89 11.45
N GLU A 148 -66.79 -43.90 11.50
CA GLU A 148 -67.65 -44.55 10.46
C GLU A 148 -66.99 -45.82 9.88
N LEU A 149 -67.55 -47.04 9.92
CA LEU A 149 -68.90 -47.59 10.14
C LEU A 149 -68.76 -49.03 10.66
#